data_AF-A0A948W2P8-F1
#
_entry.id   AF-A0A948W2P8-F1
#
_cell.length_a   1.000
_cell.length_b   1.000
_cell.length_c   1.000
_cell.angle_alpha   90.00
_cell.angle_beta   90.00
_cell.angle_gamma   90.00
#
_symmetry.space_group_name_H-M   'P 1'
#
loop_
_entity.id
_entity.type
_entity.pdbx_description
1 polymer ?
#
loop_
_entity_poly.entity_id
_entity_poly.type
_entity_poly.pdbx_seq_one_letter_code
_entity_poly.pdbx_strand_id
1 'polypeptide(L)'
;MYEPLGVVGVISPWNMPFILPMLPIVTALAAGNTVVLKPSEFTPLVGLKIADLLYKAGLPAGVFNVVPGAGETGAALVSAPGVARIAFIGSVAAGKRVAAACAGLLQVVDGRPHNVHALVNVLGQ
;
A
#
# COMPACT_ATOMS: atom_id res chain seq x y z
N MET A 1 19.67 7.70 12.63
CA MET A 1 19.16 8.32 11.39
C MET A 1 18.02 7.44 10.90
N TYR A 2 16.87 8.00 10.52
CA TYR A 2 15.76 7.22 9.95
C TYR A 2 15.96 7.12 8.43
N GLU A 3 15.84 5.92 7.89
CA GLU A 3 16.01 5.62 6.46
C GLU A 3 14.68 5.16 5.85
N PRO A 4 14.45 5.39 4.55
CA PRO A 4 13.26 4.87 3.87
C PRO A 4 13.26 3.34 3.89
N LEU A 5 12.05 2.76 3.97
CA LEU A 5 11.84 1.31 3.96
C LEU A 5 11.99 0.72 2.56
N GLY A 6 11.83 1.53 1.51
CA GLY A 6 11.83 1.09 0.11
C GLY A 6 10.44 1.20 -0.51
N VAL A 7 9.80 0.08 -0.83
CA VAL A 7 8.48 0.05 -1.49
C VAL A 7 7.37 -0.15 -0.45
N VAL A 8 6.35 0.71 -0.49
CA VAL A 8 5.14 0.60 0.34
C VAL A 8 3.94 0.26 -0.55
N GLY A 9 3.31 -0.89 -0.30
CA GLY A 9 2.03 -1.24 -0.91
C GLY A 9 0.86 -0.60 -0.16
N VAL A 10 -0.10 -0.04 -0.88
CA VAL A 10 -1.34 0.52 -0.32
C VAL A 10 -2.53 -0.19 -0.96
N ILE A 11 -3.40 -0.79 -0.15
CA ILE A 11 -4.63 -1.45 -0.59
C ILE A 11 -5.82 -0.65 -0.03
N SER A 12 -6.63 -0.06 -0.91
CA SER A 12 -7.66 0.92 -0.54
C SER A 12 -9.10 0.46 -0.82
N PRO A 13 -10.09 0.93 -0.05
CA PRO A 13 -11.48 0.53 -0.18
C PRO A 13 -12.22 1.39 -1.23
N TRP A 14 -13.48 1.03 -1.48
CA TRP A 14 -14.35 1.70 -2.45
C TRP A 14 -15.16 2.88 -1.89
N ASN A 15 -15.38 2.93 -0.56
CA ASN A 15 -16.33 3.87 0.05
C ASN A 15 -15.76 5.29 0.20
N MET A 16 -14.45 5.42 0.36
CA MET A 16 -13.74 6.71 0.41
C MET A 16 -12.42 6.58 -0.37
N PRO A 17 -12.50 6.35 -1.70
CA PRO A 17 -11.40 5.83 -2.51
C PRO A 17 -10.30 6.85 -2.79
N PHE A 18 -10.57 8.13 -2.52
CA PHE A 18 -9.57 9.19 -2.59
C PHE A 18 -8.91 9.42 -1.22
N ILE A 19 -9.68 9.82 -0.21
CA ILE A 19 -9.10 10.32 1.05
C ILE A 19 -8.42 9.24 1.91
N LEU A 20 -8.95 8.01 1.96
CA LEU A 20 -8.38 6.94 2.79
C LEU A 20 -6.99 6.47 2.33
N PRO A 21 -6.72 6.27 1.02
CA PRO A 21 -5.37 5.96 0.59
C PRO A 21 -4.42 7.17 0.65
N MET A 22 -4.91 8.42 0.61
CA MET A 22 -4.01 9.57 0.55
C MET A 22 -3.08 9.68 1.76
N LEU A 23 -3.56 9.45 2.99
CA LEU A 23 -2.71 9.54 4.18
C LEU A 23 -1.49 8.57 4.12
N PRO A 24 -1.66 7.25 3.92
CA PRO A 24 -0.51 6.35 3.79
C PRO A 24 0.35 6.67 2.55
N ILE A 25 -0.24 7.14 1.44
CA ILE A 25 0.52 7.54 0.25
C ILE A 25 1.46 8.73 0.58
N VAL A 26 0.90 9.85 1.06
CA VAL A 26 1.70 11.07 1.25
C VAL A 26 2.75 10.91 2.33
N THR A 27 2.45 10.17 3.40
CA THR A 27 3.41 9.91 4.48
C THR A 27 4.53 8.97 4.04
N ALA A 28 4.23 7.94 3.23
CA ALA A 28 5.26 7.08 2.66
C ALA A 28 6.18 7.85 1.71
N LEU A 29 5.61 8.63 0.79
CA LEU A 29 6.36 9.46 -0.15
C LEU A 29 7.22 10.51 0.57
N ALA A 30 6.67 11.22 1.56
CA ALA A 30 7.40 12.22 2.33
C ALA A 30 8.57 11.61 3.13
N ALA A 31 8.44 10.35 3.56
CA ALA A 31 9.52 9.61 4.21
C ALA A 31 10.55 9.03 3.22
N GLY A 32 10.46 9.33 1.92
CA GLY A 32 11.41 8.90 0.89
C GLY A 32 11.15 7.50 0.34
N ASN A 33 9.96 6.92 0.57
CA ASN A 33 9.58 5.62 0.01
C ASN A 33 8.98 5.78 -1.40
N THR A 34 8.92 4.67 -2.12
CA THR A 34 8.06 4.53 -3.30
C THR A 34 6.75 3.85 -2.92
N VAL A 35 5.71 4.04 -3.72
CA VAL A 35 4.37 3.53 -3.41
C VAL A 35 3.77 2.77 -4.58
N VAL A 36 3.15 1.63 -4.28
CA VAL A 36 2.28 0.89 -5.20
C VAL A 36 0.86 0.87 -4.62
N LEU A 37 -0.05 1.59 -5.27
CA LEU A 37 -1.47 1.62 -4.91
C LEU A 37 -2.23 0.52 -5.67
N LYS A 38 -2.88 -0.36 -4.92
CA LYS A 38 -3.97 -1.22 -5.42
C LYS A 38 -5.30 -0.61 -4.96
N PRO A 39 -6.04 0.10 -5.83
CA PRO A 39 -7.36 0.60 -5.49
C PRO A 39 -8.40 -0.52 -5.48
N SER A 40 -9.57 -0.27 -4.90
CA SER A 40 -10.70 -1.19 -5.06
C SER A 40 -11.12 -1.30 -6.53
N GLU A 41 -11.46 -2.51 -6.96
CA GLU A 41 -12.04 -2.87 -8.25
C GLU A 41 -13.35 -2.14 -8.55
N PHE A 42 -14.07 -1.65 -7.53
CA PHE A 42 -15.29 -0.86 -7.69
C PHE A 42 -15.01 0.62 -8.02
N THR A 43 -13.82 1.12 -7.71
CA THR A 43 -13.43 2.53 -7.88
C THR A 43 -12.02 2.70 -8.48
N PRO A 44 -11.62 1.91 -9.48
CA PRO A 44 -10.22 1.85 -9.95
C PRO A 44 -9.77 3.17 -10.59
N LEU A 45 -10.71 3.89 -11.22
CA LEU A 45 -10.43 5.18 -11.87
C LEU A 45 -9.96 6.25 -10.90
N VAL A 46 -10.35 6.18 -9.62
CA VAL A 46 -9.89 7.13 -8.60
C VAL A 46 -8.40 6.94 -8.33
N GLY A 47 -7.92 5.69 -8.25
CA GLY A 47 -6.49 5.40 -8.10
C GLY A 47 -5.68 5.92 -9.29
N LEU A 48 -6.17 5.69 -10.52
CA LEU A 48 -5.52 6.22 -11.73
C LEU A 48 -5.52 7.75 -11.75
N LYS A 49 -6.58 8.39 -11.25
CA LYS A 49 -6.63 9.84 -11.14
C LYS A 49 -5.63 10.40 -10.12
N ILE A 50 -5.40 9.70 -9.01
CA ILE A 50 -4.35 10.07 -8.06
C ILE A 50 -2.97 10.04 -8.74
N ALA A 51 -2.68 9.02 -9.55
CA ALA A 51 -1.42 8.94 -10.31
C ALA A 51 -1.23 10.13 -11.26
N ASP A 52 -2.28 10.48 -12.03
CA ASP A 52 -2.27 11.65 -12.92
C ASP A 52 -2.01 12.96 -12.15
N LEU A 53 -2.63 13.13 -10.99
CA LEU A 53 -2.44 14.31 -10.15
C LEU A 53 -1.02 14.39 -9.57
N LEU A 54 -0.47 13.29 -9.08
CA LEU A 54 0.89 13.24 -8.54
C LEU A 54 1.95 13.46 -9.63
N TYR A 55 1.75 12.88 -10.81
CA TYR A 55 2.59 13.13 -11.97
C TYR A 55 2.59 14.62 -12.35
N LYS A 56 1.41 15.24 -12.44
CA LYS A 56 1.26 16.67 -12.70
C LYS A 56 1.86 17.57 -11.61
N ALA A 57 1.90 17.08 -10.37
CA ALA A 57 2.56 17.76 -9.26
C ALA A 57 4.11 17.65 -9.30
N GLY A 58 4.68 16.94 -10.28
CA GLY A 58 6.12 16.81 -10.48
C GLY A 58 6.74 15.60 -9.77
N LEU A 59 5.93 14.63 -9.31
CA LEU A 59 6.47 13.40 -8.74
C LEU A 59 7.23 12.61 -9.83
N PRO A 60 8.48 12.18 -9.57
CA PRO A 60 9.25 11.44 -10.57
C PRO A 60 8.56 10.15 -11.02
N ALA A 61 8.75 9.79 -12.30
CA ALA A 61 8.20 8.57 -12.87
C ALA A 61 8.67 7.34 -12.08
N GLY A 62 7.76 6.40 -11.82
CA GLY A 62 8.04 5.16 -11.09
C GLY A 62 8.01 5.30 -9.55
N VAL A 63 7.98 6.50 -8.99
CA VAL A 63 7.89 6.71 -7.52
C VAL A 63 6.50 6.35 -6.98
N PHE A 64 5.45 6.58 -7.77
CA PHE A 64 4.09 6.17 -7.47
C PHE A 64 3.52 5.37 -8.64
N ASN A 65 3.04 4.16 -8.36
CA ASN A 65 2.45 3.28 -9.35
C ASN A 65 1.05 2.83 -8.90
N VAL A 66 0.18 2.55 -9.86
CA VAL A 66 -1.18 2.05 -9.60
C VAL A 66 -1.36 0.73 -10.32
N VAL A 67 -1.80 -0.29 -9.58
CA VAL A 67 -2.08 -1.62 -10.12
C VAL A 67 -3.53 -1.97 -9.78
N PRO A 68 -4.50 -1.66 -10.67
CA PRO A 68 -5.89 -2.05 -10.49
C PRO A 68 -6.06 -3.57 -10.52
N GLY A 69 -7.08 -4.07 -9.83
CA GLY A 69 -7.42 -5.49 -9.83
C GLY A 69 -8.33 -5.85 -8.66
N ALA A 70 -8.59 -7.13 -8.45
CA ALA A 70 -9.42 -7.64 -7.35
C ALA A 70 -8.56 -8.16 -6.18
N GLY A 71 -9.10 -9.08 -5.37
CA GLY A 71 -8.42 -9.67 -4.23
C GLY A 71 -7.08 -10.35 -4.58
N GLU A 72 -7.00 -11.03 -5.72
CA GLU A 72 -5.80 -11.73 -6.19
C GLU A 72 -4.62 -10.76 -6.42
N THR A 73 -4.88 -9.61 -7.04
CA THR A 73 -3.89 -8.54 -7.22
C THR A 73 -3.41 -7.99 -5.87
N GLY A 74 -4.33 -7.85 -4.90
CA GLY A 74 -3.97 -7.46 -3.54
C GLY A 74 -3.07 -8.49 -2.86
N ALA A 75 -3.39 -9.78 -2.96
CA ALA A 75 -2.59 -10.87 -2.40
C ALA A 75 -1.19 -10.96 -3.05
N ALA A 76 -1.12 -10.76 -4.37
CA ALA A 76 0.13 -10.70 -5.10
C ALA A 76 0.99 -9.52 -4.63
N LEU A 77 0.40 -8.34 -4.44
CA LEU A 77 1.11 -7.17 -3.91
C LEU A 77 1.65 -7.41 -2.49
N VAL A 78 0.85 -8.03 -1.62
CA VAL A 78 1.25 -8.35 -0.24
C VAL A 78 2.45 -9.31 -0.20
N SER A 79 2.53 -10.22 -1.17
CA SER A 79 3.59 -11.25 -1.22
C SER A 79 4.73 -10.89 -2.16
N ALA A 80 4.74 -9.69 -2.74
CA ALA A 80 5.71 -9.30 -3.74
C ALA A 80 7.11 -9.12 -3.13
N PRO A 81 8.15 -9.75 -3.69
CA PRO A 81 9.53 -9.52 -3.25
C PRO A 81 9.90 -8.04 -3.35
N GLY A 82 10.41 -7.46 -2.27
CA GLY A 82 10.82 -6.05 -2.22
C GLY A 82 9.75 -5.07 -1.73
N VAL A 83 8.50 -5.50 -1.53
CA VAL A 83 7.51 -4.70 -0.79
C VAL A 83 7.85 -4.78 0.69
N ALA A 84 8.30 -3.65 1.23
CA ALA A 84 8.75 -3.55 2.62
C ALA A 84 7.60 -3.20 3.57
N ARG A 85 6.43 -2.75 3.10
CA ARG A 85 5.31 -2.42 3.99
C ARG A 85 3.97 -2.52 3.28
N ILE A 86 2.91 -2.87 4.01
CA ILE A 86 1.53 -2.83 3.52
C ILE A 86 0.68 -1.90 4.38
N ALA A 87 0.03 -0.92 3.77
CA ALA A 87 -1.10 -0.20 4.35
C ALA A 87 -2.39 -0.76 3.76
N PHE A 88 -3.23 -1.36 4.60
CA PHE A 88 -4.50 -1.93 4.18
C PHE A 88 -5.66 -1.20 4.85
N ILE A 89 -6.64 -0.81 4.04
CA ILE A 89 -7.91 -0.28 4.54
C ILE A 89 -9.04 -1.02 3.84
N GLY A 90 -9.92 -1.68 4.62
CA GLY A 90 -10.99 -2.52 4.10
C GLY A 90 -11.68 -3.33 5.19
N SER A 91 -12.30 -4.46 4.80
CA SER A 91 -13.07 -5.31 5.71
C SER A 91 -12.20 -6.07 6.71
N VAL A 92 -12.79 -6.47 7.84
CA VAL A 92 -12.12 -7.28 8.88
C VAL A 92 -11.56 -8.57 8.28
N ALA A 93 -12.38 -9.27 7.48
CA ALA A 93 -12.02 -10.57 6.93
C ALA A 93 -10.80 -10.47 6.00
N ALA A 94 -10.75 -9.45 5.14
CA ALA A 94 -9.60 -9.22 4.27
C ALA A 94 -8.38 -8.74 5.08
N GLY A 95 -8.58 -7.84 6.06
CA GLY A 95 -7.51 -7.36 6.93
C GLY A 95 -6.81 -8.47 7.71
N LYS A 96 -7.56 -9.46 8.23
CA LYS A 96 -6.99 -10.65 8.88
C LYS A 96 -6.11 -11.47 7.93
N ARG A 97 -6.53 -11.65 6.67
CA ARG A 97 -5.72 -12.38 5.67
C ARG A 97 -4.45 -11.62 5.32
N VAL A 98 -4.54 -10.31 5.12
CA VAL A 98 -3.38 -9.45 4.84
C VAL A 98 -2.39 -9.50 6.01
N ALA A 99 -2.86 -9.34 7.24
CA ALA A 99 -2.02 -9.40 8.43
C ALA A 99 -1.33 -10.77 8.58
N ALA A 100 -2.06 -11.88 8.38
CA ALA A 100 -1.50 -13.22 8.43
C ALA A 100 -0.42 -13.46 7.35
N ALA A 101 -0.67 -13.00 6.12
CA ALA A 101 0.30 -13.09 5.03
C ALA A 101 1.57 -12.27 5.35
N CYS A 102 1.42 -11.04 5.85
CA CYS A 102 2.55 -10.21 6.27
C CYS A 102 3.38 -10.85 7.40
N ALA A 103 2.71 -11.48 8.38
CA ALA A 103 3.38 -12.16 9.49
C ALA A 103 4.26 -13.34 9.01
N GLY A 104 3.82 -14.08 7.98
CA GLY A 104 4.60 -15.17 7.38
C GLY A 104 5.84 -14.71 6.61
N LEU A 105 5.96 -13.41 6.32
CA LEU A 105 7.07 -12.81 5.55
C LEU A 105 8.07 -12.05 6.42
N LEU A 106 7.94 -12.10 7.75
CA LEU A 106 8.85 -11.41 8.66
C LEU A 106 10.26 -12.01 8.56
N GLN A 107 11.25 -11.14 8.34
CA GLN A 107 12.66 -11.50 8.27
C GLN A 107 13.48 -10.60 9.19
N VAL A 108 14.58 -11.12 9.73
CA VAL A 108 15.57 -10.33 10.48
C VAL A 108 16.73 -10.02 9.53
N VAL A 109 17.00 -8.73 9.31
CA VAL A 109 18.13 -8.27 8.49
C VAL A 109 18.89 -7.22 9.31
N ASP A 110 20.21 -7.36 9.40
CA ASP A 110 21.11 -6.49 10.19
C ASP A 110 20.69 -6.31 11.66
N GLY A 111 20.19 -7.38 12.28
CA GLY A 111 19.74 -7.39 13.68
C GLY A 111 18.48 -6.54 13.94
N ARG A 112 17.87 -5.99 12.89
CA ARG A 112 16.59 -5.28 12.95
C ARG A 112 15.52 -6.14 12.29
N PRO A 113 14.29 -6.13 12.82
CA PRO A 113 13.19 -6.77 12.15
C PRO A 113 12.91 -5.98 10.85
N HIS A 114 13.19 -6.58 9.68
CA HIS A 114 12.86 -6.04 8.36
C HIS A 114 11.46 -6.55 8.02
N ASN A 115 10.48 -5.65 8.06
CA ASN A 115 9.11 -6.10 8.24
C ASN A 115 8.20 -5.60 7.16
N VAL A 116 7.50 -6.51 6.49
CA VAL A 116 6.19 -6.19 5.95
C VAL A 116 5.25 -5.93 7.14
N HIS A 117 5.21 -4.69 7.63
CA HIS A 117 4.22 -4.27 8.63
C HIS A 117 2.90 -3.97 7.93
N ALA A 118 1.84 -4.65 8.35
CA ALA A 118 0.48 -4.31 7.96
C ALA A 118 -0.04 -3.19 8.89
N LEU A 119 -0.16 -1.97 8.38
CA LEU A 119 -1.06 -0.99 9.00
C LEU A 119 -2.47 -1.30 8.52
N VAL A 120 -3.23 -2.03 9.33
CA VAL A 120 -4.61 -2.41 9.02
C VAL A 120 -5.55 -1.40 9.68
N ASN A 121 -6.12 -0.49 8.90
CA ASN A 121 -7.23 0.34 9.37
C ASN A 121 -8.54 -0.31 8.93
N VAL A 122 -9.24 -0.91 9.89
CA VAL A 122 -10.50 -1.60 9.64
C VAL A 122 -11.64 -0.59 9.77
N LEU A 123 -12.35 -0.34 8.67
CA LEU A 123 -13.65 0.31 8.74
C LEU A 123 -14.68 -0.79 8.91
N GLY A 124 -15.46 -0.75 10.00
CA GLY A 124 -16.43 -1.78 10.37
C GLY A 124 -17.43 -2.06 9.25
N GLN A 125 -17.11 -3.06 8.44
CA GLN A 125 -17.95 -3.74 7.45
C GLN A 125 -17.46 -5.20 7.38
#